data_AF-A0A959THZ5-F1
#
_entry.id   AF-A0A959THZ5-F1
#
_cell.length_a   1.000
_cell.length_b   1.000
_cell.length_c   1.000
_cell.angle_alpha   90.00
_cell.angle_beta   90.00
_cell.angle_gamma   90.00
#
_symmetry.space_group_name_H-M   'P 1'
#
loop_
_entity.id
_entity.type
_entity.pdbx_description
1 polymer ?
#
loop_
_entity_poly.entity_id
_entity_poly.type
_entity_poly.pdbx_seq_one_letter_code
_entity_poly.pdbx_strand_id
1 'polypeptide(L)'
;VVAHNWDELPRSLRTILALTPMLIGQVLCILALRKQEDRVALREGASLFLAFAVAAALSLLAQTYHLPGSLEGFLYSWALLILVQLYAMRAAFTLMLYMAIIAWYAVLVRVDLFDAGGMPYYALLGWLLGIPALRSLALKNGDGARFRWAATFSALSLGIIAQLFWEDFERWHVLGPLGLALAYYLLPEVCATLLAGRVMRLGMVRWIGRLAGLGILFFFSWQFPWEDSSTSLPQGTDAIPWGLMIACGAYAYALSFKGRDLRNGSLFPEALVAFVLVLALGALHTGLAQFMTNLVLLVLGVSLALQGIKEGSMGRMNLGAAIVAVTVLMRFFDLDISYALRGVIFIGLGLAILSLNLRMMRRKRSHEA
;
A
#
# COMPACT_ATOMS: atom_id res chain seq x y z
N VAL A 1 13.17 38.19 13.19
CA VAL A 1 14.04 39.28 12.66
C VAL A 1 14.37 39.04 11.18
N VAL A 2 15.04 37.94 10.78
CA VAL A 2 15.39 37.69 9.36
C VAL A 2 14.17 37.60 8.42
N ALA A 3 13.07 36.98 8.86
CA ALA A 3 11.85 36.89 8.06
C ALA A 3 11.16 38.25 7.81
N HIS A 4 11.36 39.24 8.69
CA HIS A 4 10.71 40.54 8.58
C HIS A 4 11.41 41.47 7.59
N ASN A 5 12.73 41.32 7.42
CA ASN A 5 13.55 42.17 6.53
C ASN A 5 13.98 41.41 5.26
N TRP A 6 13.36 40.27 4.96
CA TRP A 6 13.79 39.38 3.87
C TRP A 6 13.85 40.11 2.53
N ASP A 7 12.89 41.00 2.27
CA ASP A 7 12.75 41.73 1.02
C ASP A 7 13.73 42.89 0.83
N GLU A 8 14.43 43.30 1.88
CA GLU A 8 15.45 44.35 1.83
C GLU A 8 16.86 43.80 1.59
N LEU A 9 17.05 42.47 1.76
CA LEU A 9 18.36 41.85 1.62
C LEU A 9 18.80 41.74 0.15
N PRO A 10 20.09 41.96 -0.17
CA PRO A 10 20.62 41.73 -1.51
C PRO A 10 20.52 40.26 -1.92
N ARG A 11 20.34 40.01 -3.23
CA ARG A 11 20.12 38.65 -3.78
C ARG A 11 21.20 37.64 -3.36
N SER A 12 22.46 38.06 -3.36
CA SER A 12 23.60 37.22 -2.95
C SER A 12 23.48 36.73 -1.49
N LEU A 13 23.06 37.62 -0.59
CA LEU A 13 22.88 37.28 0.83
C LEU A 13 21.70 36.33 1.04
N ARG A 14 20.58 36.52 0.32
CA ARG A 14 19.45 35.57 0.36
C ARG A 14 19.85 34.18 -0.11
N THR A 15 20.64 34.09 -1.19
CA THR A 15 21.17 32.82 -1.71
C THR A 15 22.05 32.12 -0.67
N ILE A 16 22.96 32.85 0.00
CA ILE A 16 23.81 32.29 1.05
C ILE A 16 22.95 31.78 2.22
N LEU A 17 21.98 32.57 2.68
CA LEU A 17 21.08 32.18 3.76
C LEU A 17 20.22 30.96 3.40
N ALA A 18 19.74 30.88 2.16
CA ALA A 18 18.96 29.74 1.66
C ALA A 18 19.79 28.44 1.61
N LEU A 19 21.07 28.51 1.24
CA LEU A 19 21.96 27.35 1.16
C LEU A 19 22.56 26.94 2.50
N THR A 20 22.56 27.84 3.50
CA THR A 20 23.20 27.59 4.80
C THR A 20 22.66 26.34 5.52
N PRO A 21 21.33 26.13 5.64
CA PRO A 21 20.80 24.89 6.23
C PRO A 21 21.24 23.63 5.48
N MET A 22 21.34 23.70 4.15
CA MET A 22 21.76 22.57 3.32
C MET A 22 23.23 22.22 3.57
N LEU A 23 24.11 23.22 3.65
CA LEU A 23 25.53 23.01 3.99
C LEU A 23 25.69 22.41 5.39
N ILE A 24 24.95 22.92 6.38
CA ILE A 24 24.94 22.36 7.74
C ILE A 24 24.49 20.90 7.69
N GLY A 25 23.43 20.58 6.96
CA GLY A 25 22.92 19.22 6.83
C GLY A 25 23.92 18.27 6.17
N GLN A 26 24.64 18.73 5.15
CA GLN A 26 25.71 17.96 4.51
C GLN A 26 26.84 17.65 5.49
N VAL A 27 27.30 18.64 6.26
CA VAL A 27 28.32 18.45 7.31
C VAL A 27 27.83 17.45 8.37
N LEU A 28 26.59 17.57 8.84
CA LEU A 28 26.01 16.63 9.80
C LEU A 28 25.96 15.20 9.26
N CYS A 29 25.57 15.00 7.99
CA CYS A 29 25.60 13.71 7.33
C CYS A 29 27.02 13.13 7.24
N ILE A 30 28.01 13.93 6.87
CA ILE A 30 29.43 13.50 6.80
C ILE A 30 29.93 13.11 8.20
N LEU A 31 29.65 13.90 9.23
CA LEU A 31 30.02 13.59 10.61
C LEU A 31 29.34 12.30 11.09
N ALA A 32 28.08 12.08 10.73
CA ALA A 32 27.33 10.87 11.05
C ALA A 32 27.89 9.63 10.33
N LEU A 33 28.47 9.78 9.14
CA LEU A 33 29.14 8.68 8.42
C LEU A 33 30.55 8.39 8.96
N ARG A 34 31.28 9.42 9.42
CA ARG A 34 32.64 9.27 9.97
C ARG A 34 32.68 8.71 11.39
N LYS A 35 31.68 9.03 12.21
CA LYS A 35 31.57 8.43 13.55
C LYS A 35 31.19 6.96 13.38
N GLN A 36 32.16 6.07 13.59
CA GLN A 36 32.01 4.61 13.46
C GLN A 36 31.00 3.99 14.45
N GLU A 37 30.57 4.72 15.48
CA GLU A 37 29.49 4.30 16.36
C GLU A 37 28.13 4.34 15.63
N ASP A 38 27.40 3.22 15.65
CA ASP A 38 26.10 2.98 15.00
C ASP A 38 24.96 3.80 15.65
N ARG A 39 25.16 5.11 15.81
CA ARG A 39 24.14 6.05 16.31
C ARG A 39 23.10 6.26 15.23
N VAL A 40 22.19 5.29 15.12
CA VAL A 40 21.04 5.30 14.20
C VAL A 40 20.30 6.64 14.26
N ALA A 41 20.08 7.19 15.47
CA ALA A 41 19.39 8.46 15.65
C ALA A 41 20.09 9.64 14.95
N LEU A 42 21.43 9.70 15.00
CA LEU A 42 22.18 10.77 14.34
C LEU A 42 22.09 10.64 12.81
N ARG A 43 22.15 9.41 12.27
CA ARG A 43 22.02 9.17 10.83
C ARG A 43 20.62 9.53 10.31
N GLU A 44 19.58 9.08 11.01
CA GLU A 44 18.18 9.38 10.66
C GLU A 44 17.93 10.88 10.75
N GLY A 45 18.32 11.51 11.87
CA GLY A 45 18.14 12.94 12.10
C GLY A 45 18.89 13.81 11.10
N ALA A 46 20.18 13.54 10.85
CA ALA A 46 20.97 14.31 9.89
C ALA A 46 20.44 14.15 8.45
N SER A 47 20.07 12.94 8.05
CA SER A 47 19.55 12.69 6.70
C SER A 47 18.18 13.36 6.49
N LEU A 48 17.30 13.31 7.48
CA LEU A 48 15.99 13.95 7.41
C LEU A 48 16.11 15.47 7.43
N PHE A 49 16.99 16.02 8.28
CA PHE A 49 17.30 17.44 8.31
C PHE A 49 17.81 17.93 6.95
N LEU A 50 18.78 17.23 6.35
CA LEU A 50 19.27 17.60 5.03
C LEU A 50 18.18 17.48 3.95
N ALA A 51 17.28 16.49 4.03
CA ALA A 51 16.14 16.39 3.11
C ALA A 51 15.26 17.64 3.14
N PHE A 52 14.89 18.13 4.34
CA PHE A 52 14.09 19.35 4.47
C PHE A 52 14.88 20.61 4.15
N ALA A 53 16.17 20.65 4.46
CA ALA A 53 17.04 21.76 4.10
C ALA A 53 17.16 21.93 2.58
N VAL A 54 17.21 20.83 1.81
CA VAL A 54 17.15 20.86 0.35
C VAL A 54 15.81 21.46 -0.13
N ALA A 55 14.68 21.06 0.45
CA ALA A 55 13.37 21.61 0.09
C ALA A 55 13.28 23.13 0.35
N ALA A 56 13.75 23.56 1.52
CA ALA A 56 13.78 24.96 1.90
C ALA A 56 14.69 25.78 0.97
N ALA A 57 15.88 25.25 0.65
CA ALA A 57 16.79 25.88 -0.30
C ALA A 57 16.16 26.01 -1.69
N LEU A 58 15.55 24.95 -2.22
CA LEU A 58 14.83 24.97 -3.50
C LEU A 58 13.74 26.04 -3.52
N SER A 59 12.89 26.09 -2.49
CA SER A 59 11.79 27.06 -2.40
C SER A 59 12.29 28.50 -2.32
N LEU A 60 13.27 28.79 -1.47
CA LEU A 60 13.82 30.13 -1.30
C LEU A 60 14.59 30.61 -2.54
N LEU A 61 15.31 29.72 -3.23
CA LEU A 61 16.00 30.05 -4.48
C LEU A 61 15.01 30.30 -5.61
N ALA A 62 13.96 29.47 -5.72
CA ALA A 62 12.90 29.69 -6.70
C ALA A 62 12.24 31.06 -6.51
N GLN A 63 11.97 31.46 -5.26
CA GLN A 63 11.44 32.79 -4.94
C GLN A 63 12.45 33.91 -5.25
N THR A 64 13.72 33.76 -4.82
CA THR A 64 14.75 34.80 -4.99
C THR A 64 15.06 35.10 -6.46
N TYR A 65 15.06 34.07 -7.30
CA TYR A 65 15.37 34.17 -8.72
C TYR A 65 14.14 34.18 -9.63
N HIS A 66 12.92 34.16 -9.06
CA HIS A 66 11.67 34.10 -9.81
C HIS A 66 11.68 32.96 -10.84
N LEU A 67 12.21 31.80 -10.45
CA LEU A 67 12.26 30.63 -11.33
C LEU A 67 10.82 30.17 -11.61
N PRO A 68 10.41 30.08 -12.88
CA PRO A 68 9.12 29.49 -13.22
C PRO A 68 9.13 28.01 -12.85
N GLY A 69 8.03 27.52 -12.28
CA GLY A 69 7.90 26.11 -11.92
C GLY A 69 6.54 25.79 -11.32
N SER A 70 6.08 24.56 -11.56
CA SER A 70 4.89 23.98 -10.95
C SER A 70 5.23 23.20 -9.67
N LEU A 71 4.21 22.89 -8.88
CA LEU A 71 4.39 22.11 -7.66
C LEU A 71 4.88 20.68 -7.96
N GLU A 72 4.42 20.04 -9.05
CA GLU A 72 4.94 18.73 -9.43
C GLU A 72 6.42 18.78 -9.81
N GLY A 73 6.85 19.84 -10.51
CA GLY A 73 8.27 20.06 -10.84
C GLY A 73 9.13 20.24 -9.59
N PHE A 74 8.63 20.97 -8.59
CA PHE A 74 9.28 21.13 -7.29
C PHE A 74 9.43 19.79 -6.56
N LEU A 75 8.36 19.00 -6.45
CA LEU A 75 8.39 17.71 -5.73
C LEU A 75 9.35 16.72 -6.39
N TYR A 76 9.34 16.63 -7.73
CA TYR A 76 10.24 15.73 -8.45
C TYR A 76 11.71 16.16 -8.31
N SER A 77 11.99 17.46 -8.40
CA SER A 77 13.34 17.99 -8.18
C SER A 77 13.82 17.73 -6.75
N TRP A 78 12.96 17.93 -5.77
CA TRP A 78 13.26 17.61 -4.37
C TRP A 78 13.59 16.13 -4.19
N ALA A 79 12.77 15.23 -4.74
CA ALA A 79 13.00 13.79 -4.68
C ALA A 79 14.36 13.41 -5.29
N LEU A 80 14.69 13.92 -6.48
CA LEU A 80 15.95 13.64 -7.15
C LEU A 80 17.17 14.10 -6.35
N LEU A 81 17.14 15.32 -5.81
CA LEU A 81 18.27 15.86 -5.05
C LEU A 81 18.54 15.09 -3.75
N ILE A 82 17.51 14.49 -3.14
CA ILE A 82 17.71 13.68 -1.94
C ILE A 82 18.13 12.23 -2.22
N LEU A 83 18.21 11.77 -3.47
CA LEU A 83 18.62 10.39 -3.80
C LEU A 83 20.05 10.07 -3.34
N VAL A 84 20.99 10.99 -3.54
CA VAL A 84 22.40 10.76 -3.20
C VAL A 84 22.54 10.49 -1.69
N GLN A 85 21.91 11.32 -0.87
CA GLN A 85 21.91 11.13 0.57
C GLN A 85 21.11 9.90 1.00
N LEU A 86 20.03 9.57 0.29
CA LEU A 86 19.18 8.41 0.59
C LEU A 86 20.00 7.11 0.54
N TYR A 87 20.82 6.97 -0.50
CA TYR A 87 21.70 5.80 -0.67
C TYR A 87 22.87 5.80 0.31
N ALA A 88 23.48 6.96 0.58
CA ALA A 88 24.62 7.07 1.48
C ALA A 88 24.22 6.79 2.94
N MET A 89 23.15 7.43 3.41
CA MET A 89 22.75 7.45 4.81
C MET A 89 22.01 6.19 5.23
N ARG A 90 21.34 5.48 4.31
CA ARG A 90 20.48 4.31 4.61
C ARG A 90 19.48 4.62 5.74
N ALA A 91 18.93 5.83 5.72
CA ALA A 91 17.98 6.32 6.72
C ALA A 91 16.56 5.92 6.32
N ALA A 92 15.85 5.21 7.20
CA ALA A 92 14.51 4.72 6.91
C ALA A 92 13.48 5.85 6.85
N PHE A 93 13.59 6.86 7.72
CA PHE A 93 12.66 7.99 7.71
C PHE A 93 12.78 8.83 6.44
N THR A 94 14.00 9.06 5.96
CA THR A 94 14.24 9.74 4.68
C THR A 94 13.67 8.94 3.50
N LEU A 95 13.76 7.60 3.54
CA LEU A 95 13.14 6.75 2.52
C LEU A 95 11.61 6.82 2.55
N MET A 96 11.00 6.83 3.74
CA MET A 96 9.55 6.99 3.89
C MET A 96 9.08 8.33 3.35
N LEU A 97 9.81 9.42 3.67
CA LEU A 97 9.55 10.76 3.12
C LEU A 97 9.68 10.77 1.59
N TYR A 98 10.76 10.19 1.05
CA TYR A 98 10.96 10.06 -0.40
C TYR A 98 9.80 9.34 -1.08
N MET A 99 9.36 8.19 -0.53
CA MET A 99 8.24 7.42 -1.09
C MET A 99 6.91 8.21 -1.04
N ALA A 100 6.70 9.01 0.00
CA ALA A 100 5.54 9.89 0.12
C ALA A 100 5.58 11.04 -0.89
N ILE A 101 6.76 11.65 -1.11
CA ILE A 101 6.95 12.71 -2.12
C ILE A 101 6.66 12.15 -3.53
N ILE A 102 7.16 10.96 -3.86
CA ILE A 102 6.91 10.34 -5.18
C ILE A 102 5.42 10.01 -5.37
N ALA A 103 4.74 9.53 -4.34
CA ALA A 103 3.29 9.30 -4.41
C ALA A 103 2.52 10.61 -4.59
N TRP A 104 2.89 11.66 -3.87
CA TRP A 104 2.27 12.98 -4.00
C TRP A 104 2.51 13.59 -5.38
N TYR A 105 3.74 13.52 -5.88
CA TYR A 105 4.07 13.92 -7.26
C TYR A 105 3.17 13.22 -8.28
N ALA A 106 2.96 11.90 -8.14
CA ALA A 106 2.09 11.14 -9.03
C ALA A 106 0.65 11.64 -9.02
N VAL A 107 0.11 11.91 -7.83
CA VAL A 107 -1.25 12.44 -7.66
C VAL A 107 -1.38 13.82 -8.30
N LEU A 108 -0.41 14.73 -8.11
CA LEU A 108 -0.46 16.06 -8.72
C LEU A 108 -0.38 15.99 -10.24
N VAL A 109 0.56 15.21 -10.80
CA VAL A 109 0.64 14.98 -12.25
C VAL A 109 -0.71 14.50 -12.78
N ARG A 110 -1.37 13.60 -12.06
CA ARG A 110 -2.63 13.05 -12.52
C ARG A 110 -3.81 14.04 -12.39
N VAL A 111 -3.85 14.83 -11.33
CA VAL A 111 -4.91 15.82 -11.09
C VAL A 111 -4.77 17.03 -12.01
N ASP A 112 -3.55 17.58 -12.13
CA ASP A 112 -3.29 18.83 -12.83
C ASP A 112 -3.18 18.64 -14.36
N LEU A 113 -2.79 17.44 -14.82
CA LEU A 113 -2.70 17.09 -16.25
C LEU A 113 -3.77 16.07 -16.66
N PHE A 114 -4.87 15.96 -15.91
CA PHE A 114 -5.95 15.01 -16.17
C PHE A 114 -6.48 15.15 -17.61
N ASP A 115 -6.89 16.36 -17.99
CA ASP A 115 -7.44 16.65 -19.33
C ASP A 115 -6.41 16.55 -20.46
N ALA A 116 -5.12 16.53 -20.13
CA ALA A 116 -4.02 16.41 -21.08
C ALA A 116 -3.52 14.96 -21.28
N GLY A 117 -4.17 13.98 -20.64
CA GLY A 117 -3.74 12.57 -20.67
C GLY A 117 -2.40 12.33 -19.96
N GLY A 118 -2.05 13.20 -19.01
CA GLY A 118 -0.79 13.12 -18.28
C GLY A 118 -0.71 11.89 -17.37
N MET A 119 0.11 10.92 -17.74
CA MET A 119 0.34 9.71 -16.95
C MET A 119 1.61 9.84 -16.09
N PRO A 120 1.59 9.44 -14.81
CA PRO A 120 2.71 9.64 -13.90
C PRO A 120 3.83 8.59 -14.06
N TYR A 121 4.28 8.31 -15.29
CA TYR A 121 5.34 7.32 -15.55
C TYR A 121 6.64 7.64 -14.81
N TYR A 122 7.00 8.92 -14.65
CA TYR A 122 8.17 9.31 -13.88
C TYR A 122 8.05 8.99 -12.38
N ALA A 123 6.83 8.85 -11.85
CA ALA A 123 6.63 8.38 -10.48
C ALA A 123 7.03 6.90 -10.33
N LEU A 124 6.80 6.05 -11.35
CA LEU A 124 7.27 4.67 -11.35
C LEU A 124 8.80 4.62 -11.35
N LEU A 125 9.45 5.45 -12.18
CA LEU A 125 10.91 5.57 -12.17
C LEU A 125 11.42 6.05 -10.81
N GLY A 126 10.81 7.09 -10.24
CA GLY A 126 11.12 7.60 -8.91
C GLY A 126 10.97 6.52 -7.83
N TRP A 127 9.88 5.74 -7.88
CA TRP A 127 9.66 4.63 -6.95
C TRP A 127 10.75 3.56 -7.08
N LEU A 128 11.12 3.18 -8.31
CA LEU A 128 12.21 2.23 -8.59
C LEU A 128 13.56 2.73 -8.06
N LEU A 129 13.85 4.02 -8.17
CA LEU A 129 15.06 4.62 -7.59
C LEU A 129 15.06 4.55 -6.05
N GLY A 130 13.90 4.43 -5.40
CA GLY A 130 13.86 4.18 -3.94
C GLY A 130 14.25 2.75 -3.53
N ILE A 131 14.22 1.78 -4.45
CA ILE A 131 14.39 0.35 -4.15
C ILE A 131 15.79 -0.03 -3.67
N PRO A 132 16.91 0.49 -4.23
CA PRO A 132 18.25 0.23 -3.70
C PRO A 132 18.38 0.59 -2.21
N ALA A 133 17.79 1.72 -1.79
CA ALA A 133 17.77 2.12 -0.39
C ALA A 133 16.96 1.15 0.48
N LEU A 134 15.77 0.73 0.02
CA LEU A 134 14.95 -0.26 0.70
C LEU A 134 15.67 -1.61 0.83
N ARG A 135 16.32 -2.07 -0.24
CA ARG A 135 17.14 -3.29 -0.26
C ARG A 135 18.29 -3.20 0.75
N SER A 136 18.95 -2.05 0.85
CA SER A 136 20.04 -1.85 1.82
C SER A 136 19.56 -2.02 3.27
N LEU A 137 18.34 -1.58 3.59
CA LEU A 137 17.72 -1.77 4.89
C LEU A 137 17.34 -3.23 5.13
N ALA A 138 16.79 -3.90 4.11
CA ALA A 138 16.43 -5.31 4.16
C ALA A 138 17.64 -6.21 4.45
N LEU A 139 18.76 -5.95 3.76
CA LEU A 139 19.99 -6.72 3.93
C LEU A 139 20.61 -6.56 5.32
N LYS A 140 20.64 -5.33 5.87
CA LYS A 140 21.21 -5.04 7.20
C LYS A 140 20.33 -5.57 8.33
N ASN A 141 19.02 -5.30 8.30
CA ASN A 141 18.08 -5.76 9.34
C ASN A 141 16.62 -5.84 8.82
N GLY A 142 16.33 -6.83 7.98
CA GLY A 142 15.02 -7.07 7.37
C GLY A 142 13.89 -7.45 8.34
N ASP A 143 14.19 -7.64 9.63
CA ASP A 143 13.17 -7.84 10.68
C ASP A 143 12.95 -6.61 11.56
N GLY A 144 13.81 -5.60 11.41
CA GLY A 144 13.75 -4.36 12.18
C GLY A 144 12.52 -3.52 11.86
N ALA A 145 12.01 -2.78 12.85
CA ALA A 145 10.89 -1.87 12.67
C ALA A 145 11.11 -0.85 11.53
N ARG A 146 12.34 -0.36 11.38
CA ARG A 146 12.74 0.57 10.31
C ARG A 146 12.46 0.02 8.91
N PHE A 147 12.91 -1.20 8.63
CA PHE A 147 12.64 -1.83 7.34
C PHE A 147 11.14 -2.07 7.14
N ARG A 148 10.43 -2.55 8.17
CA ARG A 148 8.99 -2.83 8.07
C ARG A 148 8.18 -1.58 7.72
N TRP A 149 8.46 -0.45 8.35
CA TRP A 149 7.81 0.83 8.04
C TRP A 149 8.20 1.36 6.65
N ALA A 150 9.48 1.28 6.28
CA ALA A 150 9.93 1.69 4.95
C ALA A 150 9.29 0.83 3.83
N ALA A 151 9.19 -0.48 4.02
CA ALA A 151 8.50 -1.38 3.09
C ALA A 151 7.00 -1.08 3.01
N THR A 152 6.39 -0.71 4.15
CA THR A 152 4.97 -0.31 4.20
C THR A 152 4.72 0.98 3.43
N PHE A 153 5.55 2.01 3.62
CA PHE A 153 5.46 3.26 2.85
C PHE A 153 5.74 3.06 1.36
N SER A 154 6.69 2.18 1.03
CA SER A 154 6.94 1.80 -0.37
C SER A 154 5.74 1.09 -1.00
N ALA A 155 5.07 0.19 -0.28
CA ALA A 155 3.85 -0.47 -0.73
C ALA A 155 2.66 0.50 -0.84
N LEU A 156 2.48 1.42 0.10
CA LEU A 156 1.43 2.44 0.01
C LEU A 156 1.66 3.37 -1.17
N SER A 157 2.90 3.82 -1.37
CA SER A 157 3.31 4.68 -2.49
C SER A 157 3.00 4.01 -3.83
N LEU A 158 3.45 2.77 -4.04
CA LEU A 158 3.14 2.04 -5.28
C LEU A 158 1.65 1.73 -5.43
N GLY A 159 0.96 1.41 -4.32
CA GLY A 159 -0.48 1.21 -4.32
C GLY A 159 -1.24 2.42 -4.84
N ILE A 160 -0.88 3.63 -4.39
CA ILE A 160 -1.45 4.89 -4.86
C ILE A 160 -1.09 5.12 -6.34
N ILE A 161 0.21 5.08 -6.68
CA ILE A 161 0.69 5.34 -8.05
C ILE A 161 -0.01 4.41 -9.06
N ALA A 162 -0.19 3.15 -8.69
CA ALA A 162 -0.82 2.17 -9.54
C ALA A 162 -2.29 2.50 -9.86
N GLN A 163 -3.01 3.24 -8.99
CA GLN A 163 -4.40 3.65 -9.26
C GLN A 163 -4.55 4.84 -10.20
N LEU A 164 -3.44 5.48 -10.61
CA LEU A 164 -3.46 6.73 -11.36
C LEU A 164 -3.31 6.54 -12.87
N PHE A 165 -3.25 5.29 -13.36
CA PHE A 165 -2.99 4.98 -14.76
C PHE A 165 -4.24 4.77 -15.62
N TRP A 166 -5.45 5.00 -15.09
CA TRP A 166 -6.69 4.95 -15.86
C TRP A 166 -7.54 6.20 -15.61
N GLU A 167 -8.31 6.60 -16.63
CA GLU A 167 -9.28 7.71 -16.61
C GLU A 167 -10.64 7.21 -16.17
N ASP A 168 -11.21 6.32 -16.97
CA ASP A 168 -12.48 5.69 -16.70
C ASP A 168 -12.24 4.29 -16.15
N PHE A 169 -12.86 4.00 -15.00
CA PHE A 169 -12.79 2.67 -14.42
C PHE A 169 -13.67 1.70 -15.21
N GLU A 170 -13.06 0.94 -16.12
CA GLU A 170 -13.74 -0.18 -16.77
C GLU A 170 -13.66 -1.46 -15.92
N ARG A 171 -14.58 -2.40 -16.11
CA ARG A 171 -14.66 -3.61 -15.28
C ARG A 171 -13.34 -4.37 -15.19
N TRP A 172 -12.66 -4.51 -16.33
CA TRP A 172 -11.42 -5.27 -16.44
C TRP A 172 -10.21 -4.60 -15.79
N HIS A 173 -10.27 -3.29 -15.52
CA HIS A 173 -9.22 -2.58 -14.77
C HIS A 173 -8.99 -3.20 -13.39
N VAL A 174 -10.03 -3.77 -12.77
CA VAL A 174 -9.95 -4.43 -11.45
C VAL A 174 -8.87 -5.52 -11.37
N LEU A 175 -8.54 -6.18 -12.49
CA LEU A 175 -7.52 -7.23 -12.51
C LEU A 175 -6.13 -6.70 -12.16
N GLY A 176 -5.83 -5.43 -12.46
CA GLY A 176 -4.60 -4.76 -12.04
C GLY A 176 -4.50 -4.68 -10.52
N PRO A 177 -5.37 -3.89 -9.84
CA PRO A 177 -5.41 -3.81 -8.37
C PRO A 177 -5.51 -5.17 -7.67
N LEU A 178 -6.26 -6.12 -8.25
CA LEU A 178 -6.34 -7.50 -7.75
C LEU A 178 -4.97 -8.19 -7.77
N GLY A 179 -4.24 -8.08 -8.89
CA GLY A 179 -2.89 -8.61 -9.05
C GLY A 179 -1.91 -8.00 -8.04
N LEU A 180 -1.97 -6.68 -7.83
CA LEU A 180 -1.14 -6.01 -6.84
C LEU A 180 -1.50 -6.40 -5.40
N ALA A 181 -2.80 -6.50 -5.08
CA ALA A 181 -3.29 -6.97 -3.78
C ALA A 181 -2.80 -8.39 -3.47
N LEU A 182 -2.85 -9.28 -4.46
CA LEU A 182 -2.34 -10.65 -4.39
C LEU A 182 -0.82 -10.66 -4.17
N ALA A 183 -0.08 -9.84 -4.92
CA ALA A 183 1.37 -9.71 -4.77
C ALA A 183 1.76 -9.22 -3.37
N TYR A 184 1.09 -8.21 -2.83
CA TYR A 184 1.35 -7.69 -1.48
C TYR A 184 1.01 -8.71 -0.39
N TYR A 185 -0.09 -9.45 -0.55
CA TYR A 185 -0.46 -10.49 0.40
C TYR A 185 0.59 -11.60 0.48
N LEU A 186 1.09 -12.04 -0.67
CA LEU A 186 2.03 -13.15 -0.84
C LEU A 186 3.50 -12.76 -0.76
N LEU A 187 3.80 -11.46 -0.65
CA LEU A 187 5.17 -10.96 -0.63
C LEU A 187 6.07 -11.69 0.40
N PRO A 188 5.62 -12.01 1.63
CA PRO A 188 6.47 -12.73 2.57
C PRO A 188 6.86 -14.14 2.11
N GLU A 189 5.94 -14.88 1.50
CA GLU A 189 6.17 -16.21 0.91
C GLU A 189 7.12 -16.13 -0.30
N VAL A 190 6.93 -15.12 -1.15
CA VAL A 190 7.80 -14.84 -2.30
C VAL A 190 9.22 -14.54 -1.83
N CYS A 191 9.38 -13.66 -0.83
CA CYS A 191 10.68 -13.34 -0.25
C CYS A 191 11.34 -14.57 0.37
N ALA A 192 10.60 -15.39 1.11
CA ALA A 192 11.13 -16.63 1.69
C ALA A 192 11.64 -17.58 0.59
N THR A 193 10.93 -17.67 -0.54
CA THR A 193 11.32 -18.51 -1.68
C THR A 193 12.57 -17.98 -2.39
N LEU A 194 12.61 -16.67 -2.68
CA LEU A 194 13.71 -16.03 -3.42
C LEU A 194 14.99 -15.88 -2.60
N LEU A 195 14.89 -15.83 -1.27
CA LEU A 195 16.01 -15.59 -0.36
C LEU A 195 16.37 -16.83 0.47
N ALA A 196 16.20 -18.01 -0.13
CA ALA A 196 16.62 -19.29 0.45
C ALA A 196 16.13 -19.52 1.90
N GLY A 197 14.86 -19.21 2.17
CA GLY A 197 14.22 -19.41 3.47
C GLY A 197 14.34 -18.23 4.45
N ARG A 198 14.98 -17.11 4.07
CA ARG A 198 15.02 -15.92 4.92
C ARG A 198 13.62 -15.28 5.00
N VAL A 199 12.91 -15.56 6.09
CA VAL A 199 11.58 -14.98 6.35
C VAL A 199 11.74 -13.53 6.77
N MET A 200 11.16 -12.60 5.99
CA MET A 200 11.05 -11.20 6.38
C MET A 200 9.71 -10.93 7.05
N ARG A 201 9.71 -10.13 8.13
CA ARG A 201 8.49 -9.71 8.83
C ARG A 201 7.69 -8.64 8.09
N LEU A 202 7.12 -8.97 6.93
CA LEU A 202 6.34 -8.08 6.05
C LEU A 202 4.82 -8.10 6.34
N GLY A 203 4.44 -8.29 7.61
CA GLY A 203 3.04 -8.44 8.01
C GLY A 203 2.16 -7.21 7.68
N MET A 204 2.72 -6.00 7.76
CA MET A 204 2.00 -4.76 7.42
C MET A 204 1.69 -4.68 5.92
N VAL A 205 2.65 -5.03 5.06
CA VAL A 205 2.44 -5.07 3.59
C VAL A 205 1.39 -6.13 3.23
N ARG A 206 1.44 -7.31 3.87
CA ARG A 206 0.39 -8.33 3.72
C ARG A 206 -1.00 -7.81 4.11
N TRP A 207 -1.10 -7.02 5.17
CA TRP A 207 -2.36 -6.40 5.57
C TRP A 207 -2.88 -5.41 4.54
N ILE A 208 -2.01 -4.62 3.89
CA ILE A 208 -2.40 -3.74 2.77
C ILE A 208 -2.99 -4.58 1.63
N GLY A 209 -2.29 -5.65 1.20
CA GLY A 209 -2.79 -6.54 0.15
C GLY A 209 -4.12 -7.20 0.51
N ARG A 210 -4.30 -7.59 1.78
CA ARG A 210 -5.57 -8.13 2.27
C ARG A 210 -6.70 -7.10 2.23
N LEU A 211 -6.45 -5.89 2.72
CA LEU A 211 -7.46 -4.82 2.72
C LEU A 211 -7.85 -4.43 1.30
N ALA A 212 -6.88 -4.30 0.38
CA ALA A 212 -7.15 -4.03 -1.02
C ALA A 212 -7.98 -5.14 -1.67
N GLY A 213 -7.60 -6.41 -1.47
CA GLY A 213 -8.35 -7.56 -2.01
C GLY A 213 -9.77 -7.67 -1.43
N LEU A 214 -9.94 -7.48 -0.11
CA LEU A 214 -11.28 -7.43 0.51
C LEU A 214 -12.09 -6.24 0.00
N GLY A 215 -11.48 -5.07 -0.17
CA GLY A 215 -12.12 -3.89 -0.73
C GLY A 215 -12.69 -4.17 -2.13
N ILE A 216 -11.90 -4.83 -2.98
CA ILE A 216 -12.35 -5.28 -4.32
C ILE A 216 -13.53 -6.25 -4.20
N LEU A 217 -13.42 -7.30 -3.40
CA LEU A 217 -14.49 -8.29 -3.24
C LEU A 217 -15.78 -7.67 -2.69
N PHE A 218 -15.68 -6.77 -1.71
CA PHE A 218 -16.84 -6.07 -1.16
C PHE A 218 -17.45 -5.11 -2.17
N PHE A 219 -16.64 -4.37 -2.93
CA PHE A 219 -17.14 -3.50 -4.00
C PHE A 219 -17.95 -4.31 -5.02
N PHE A 220 -17.37 -5.40 -5.55
CA PHE A 220 -18.04 -6.30 -6.51
C PHE A 220 -19.11 -7.20 -5.88
N SER A 221 -19.37 -7.10 -4.58
CA SER A 221 -20.53 -7.78 -3.96
C SER A 221 -21.85 -7.07 -4.28
N TRP A 222 -21.78 -5.79 -4.64
CA TRP A 222 -22.91 -4.97 -5.10
C TRP A 222 -23.20 -5.23 -6.58
N GLN A 223 -24.41 -4.88 -7.02
CA GLN A 223 -24.85 -5.03 -8.41
C GLN A 223 -24.23 -3.94 -9.32
N PHE A 224 -24.08 -2.73 -8.79
CA PHE A 224 -23.55 -1.54 -9.47
C PHE A 224 -22.29 -1.79 -10.33
N PRO A 225 -21.21 -2.41 -9.83
CA PRO A 225 -20.00 -2.63 -10.64
C PRO A 225 -20.19 -3.59 -11.80
N TRP A 226 -21.26 -4.39 -11.82
CA TRP A 226 -21.56 -5.36 -12.88
C TRP A 226 -22.45 -4.78 -13.98
N GLU A 227 -23.28 -3.79 -13.68
CA GLU A 227 -24.24 -3.21 -14.64
C GLU A 227 -23.69 -1.95 -15.31
N ASP A 228 -23.04 -1.09 -14.53
CA ASP A 228 -22.67 0.26 -14.96
C ASP A 228 -21.24 0.36 -15.52
N SER A 229 -20.50 -0.77 -15.57
CA SER A 229 -19.13 -0.79 -16.07
C SER A 229 -19.03 -1.30 -17.51
N SER A 230 -18.30 -0.54 -18.35
CA SER A 230 -17.91 -1.01 -19.69
C SER A 230 -17.09 -2.30 -19.59
N THR A 231 -17.25 -3.13 -20.61
CA THR A 231 -16.54 -4.42 -20.73
C THR A 231 -15.35 -4.36 -21.66
N SER A 232 -14.93 -3.16 -22.07
CA SER A 232 -13.70 -2.97 -22.85
C SER A 232 -12.49 -3.41 -22.06
N LEU A 233 -11.52 -3.96 -22.78
CA LEU A 233 -10.19 -4.19 -22.21
C LEU A 233 -9.45 -2.85 -22.15
N PRO A 234 -8.63 -2.62 -21.10
CA PRO A 234 -7.74 -1.46 -21.04
C PRO A 234 -6.92 -1.34 -22.32
N GLN A 235 -6.87 -0.13 -22.89
CA GLN A 235 -6.24 0.14 -24.18
C GLN A 235 -5.36 1.39 -24.13
N GLY A 236 -4.21 1.32 -24.82
CA GLY A 236 -3.30 2.45 -24.93
C GLY A 236 -2.36 2.54 -23.73
N THR A 237 -2.42 3.65 -23.00
CA THR A 237 -1.44 4.04 -21.98
C THR A 237 -1.61 3.33 -20.64
N ASP A 238 -2.81 2.83 -20.34
CA ASP A 238 -3.19 2.07 -19.14
C ASP A 238 -2.79 0.58 -19.21
N ALA A 239 -2.70 0.01 -20.42
CA ALA A 239 -2.54 -1.42 -20.67
C ALA A 239 -1.22 -1.98 -20.11
N ILE A 240 -0.12 -1.21 -20.22
CA ILE A 240 1.19 -1.63 -19.72
C ILE A 240 1.20 -1.71 -18.17
N PRO A 241 0.87 -0.64 -17.42
CA PRO A 241 0.75 -0.70 -15.96
C PRO A 241 -0.21 -1.80 -15.49
N TRP A 242 -1.38 -1.91 -16.11
CA TRP A 242 -2.38 -2.93 -15.80
C TRP A 242 -1.83 -4.36 -15.98
N GLY A 243 -1.21 -4.64 -17.13
CA GLY A 243 -0.61 -5.93 -17.43
C GLY A 243 0.55 -6.29 -16.49
N LEU A 244 1.38 -5.30 -16.12
CA LEU A 244 2.45 -5.49 -15.14
C LEU A 244 1.92 -5.89 -13.76
N MET A 245 0.84 -5.26 -13.28
CA MET A 245 0.25 -5.60 -11.98
C MET A 245 -0.31 -7.03 -11.97
N ILE A 246 -0.96 -7.45 -13.06
CA ILE A 246 -1.43 -8.82 -13.25
C ILE A 246 -0.25 -9.79 -13.24
N ALA A 247 0.79 -9.50 -14.02
CA ALA A 247 1.99 -10.33 -14.11
C ALA A 247 2.68 -10.45 -12.73
N CYS A 248 2.77 -9.37 -11.96
CA CYS A 248 3.28 -9.40 -10.59
C CYS A 248 2.45 -10.29 -9.67
N GLY A 249 1.12 -10.19 -9.72
CA GLY A 249 0.21 -11.05 -8.95
C GLY A 249 0.34 -12.52 -9.31
N ALA A 250 0.33 -12.83 -10.61
CA ALA A 250 0.49 -14.19 -11.13
C ALA A 250 1.85 -14.78 -10.75
N TYR A 251 2.94 -14.01 -10.89
CA TYR A 251 4.28 -14.41 -10.51
C TYR A 251 4.40 -14.65 -9.00
N ALA A 252 3.83 -13.77 -8.18
CA ALA A 252 3.81 -13.93 -6.73
C ALA A 252 3.03 -15.19 -6.33
N TYR A 253 1.88 -15.44 -6.95
CA TYR A 253 1.10 -16.67 -6.75
C TYR A 253 1.91 -17.92 -7.10
N ALA A 254 2.53 -17.95 -8.28
CA ALA A 254 3.36 -19.05 -8.76
C ALA A 254 4.52 -19.37 -7.82
N LEU A 255 5.26 -18.36 -7.36
CA LEU A 255 6.38 -18.56 -6.44
C LEU A 255 5.92 -18.99 -5.04
N SER A 256 4.77 -18.50 -4.59
CA SER A 256 4.29 -18.78 -3.24
C SER A 256 3.95 -20.26 -3.00
N PHE A 257 3.66 -21.04 -4.06
CA PHE A 257 3.34 -22.46 -3.95
C PHE A 257 4.38 -23.29 -3.20
N LYS A 258 5.67 -22.94 -3.32
CA LYS A 258 6.76 -23.66 -2.64
C LYS A 258 6.76 -23.47 -1.13
N GLY A 259 6.17 -22.38 -0.63
CA GLY A 259 6.19 -22.01 0.78
C GLY A 259 4.83 -22.07 1.49
N ARG A 260 3.76 -22.45 0.79
CA ARG A 260 2.39 -22.42 1.31
C ARG A 260 1.87 -23.81 1.63
N ASP A 261 1.30 -23.98 2.81
CA ASP A 261 0.42 -25.11 3.12
C ASP A 261 -0.97 -24.81 2.54
N LEU A 262 -1.27 -25.37 1.37
CA LEU A 262 -2.57 -25.20 0.70
C LEU A 262 -3.73 -25.88 1.45
N ARG A 263 -3.44 -26.85 2.32
CA ARG A 263 -4.47 -27.64 3.02
C ARG A 263 -4.91 -26.97 4.32
N ASN A 264 -3.97 -26.39 5.07
CA ASN A 264 -4.28 -25.75 6.35
C ASN A 264 -4.08 -24.23 6.35
N GLY A 265 -3.49 -23.65 5.30
CA GLY A 265 -3.26 -22.23 5.19
C GLY A 265 -4.51 -21.42 4.83
N SER A 266 -4.37 -20.10 4.90
CA SER A 266 -5.43 -19.16 4.51
C SER A 266 -5.80 -19.32 3.03
N LEU A 267 -7.11 -19.46 2.77
CA LEU A 267 -7.70 -19.51 1.41
C LEU A 267 -7.81 -18.13 0.75
N PHE A 268 -7.23 -17.08 1.35
CA PHE A 268 -7.34 -15.72 0.85
C PHE A 268 -6.78 -15.55 -0.59
N PRO A 269 -5.58 -16.05 -0.93
CA PRO A 269 -5.08 -16.01 -2.31
C PRO A 269 -5.99 -16.75 -3.28
N GLU A 270 -6.50 -17.92 -2.88
CA GLU A 270 -7.42 -18.74 -3.69
C GLU A 270 -8.74 -18.01 -3.93
N ALA A 271 -9.25 -17.26 -2.95
CA ALA A 271 -10.44 -16.42 -3.12
C ALA A 271 -10.21 -15.31 -4.17
N LEU A 272 -9.03 -14.68 -4.17
CA LEU A 272 -8.69 -13.67 -5.19
C LEU A 272 -8.52 -14.28 -6.58
N VAL A 273 -7.92 -15.47 -6.68
CA VAL A 273 -7.79 -16.19 -7.96
C VAL A 273 -9.16 -16.68 -8.45
N ALA A 274 -10.00 -17.22 -7.56
CA ALA A 274 -11.37 -17.61 -7.90
C ALA A 274 -12.20 -16.41 -8.40
N PHE A 275 -11.96 -15.22 -7.85
CA PHE A 275 -12.63 -14.01 -8.30
C PHE A 275 -12.29 -13.63 -9.75
N VAL A 276 -11.12 -14.02 -10.29
CA VAL A 276 -10.81 -13.86 -11.73
C VAL A 276 -11.81 -14.66 -12.59
N LEU A 277 -12.18 -15.87 -12.16
CA LEU A 277 -13.19 -16.68 -12.83
C LEU A 277 -14.59 -16.05 -12.71
N VAL A 278 -14.90 -15.45 -11.55
CA VAL A 278 -16.15 -14.73 -11.34
C VAL A 278 -16.24 -13.48 -12.23
N LEU A 279 -15.14 -12.77 -12.45
CA LEU A 279 -15.10 -11.65 -13.39
C LEU A 279 -15.40 -12.10 -14.83
N ALA A 280 -14.80 -13.21 -15.26
CA ALA A 280 -15.10 -13.80 -16.56
C ALA A 280 -16.58 -14.22 -16.66
N LEU A 281 -17.16 -14.78 -15.60
CA LEU A 281 -18.58 -15.10 -15.53
C LEU A 281 -19.47 -13.86 -15.63
N GLY A 282 -19.04 -12.73 -15.06
CA GLY A 282 -19.76 -11.46 -15.12
C GLY A 282 -19.86 -10.87 -16.52
N ALA A 283 -19.01 -11.29 -17.45
CA ALA A 283 -19.15 -10.95 -18.87
C ALA A 283 -20.34 -11.67 -19.53
N LEU A 284 -20.82 -12.78 -18.95
CA LEU A 284 -21.94 -13.58 -19.44
C LEU A 284 -23.23 -13.33 -18.64
N HIS A 285 -23.11 -13.30 -17.30
CA HIS A 285 -24.24 -13.20 -16.37
C HIS A 285 -23.86 -12.36 -15.13
N THR A 286 -24.23 -11.08 -15.14
CA THR A 286 -23.92 -10.11 -14.07
C THR A 286 -24.47 -10.52 -12.71
N GLY A 287 -25.75 -10.90 -12.63
CA GLY A 287 -26.38 -11.33 -11.37
C GLY A 287 -25.77 -12.61 -10.80
N LEU A 288 -25.38 -13.56 -11.66
CA LEU A 288 -24.71 -14.78 -11.22
C LEU A 288 -23.30 -14.47 -10.70
N ALA A 289 -22.57 -13.57 -11.36
CA ALA A 289 -21.24 -13.14 -10.90
C ALA A 289 -21.31 -12.44 -9.54
N GLN A 290 -22.25 -11.51 -9.35
CA GLN A 290 -22.49 -10.87 -8.05
C GLN A 290 -22.79 -11.91 -6.96
N PHE A 291 -23.67 -12.87 -7.24
CA PHE A 291 -23.98 -13.95 -6.32
C PHE A 291 -22.72 -14.77 -5.97
N MET A 292 -21.91 -15.13 -6.97
CA MET A 292 -20.66 -15.88 -6.77
C MET A 292 -19.63 -15.09 -5.97
N THR A 293 -19.52 -13.76 -6.15
CA THR A 293 -18.66 -12.92 -5.32
C THR A 293 -19.08 -12.92 -3.85
N ASN A 294 -20.39 -12.84 -3.58
CA ASN A 294 -20.92 -12.96 -2.22
C ASN A 294 -20.65 -14.35 -1.63
N LEU A 295 -20.77 -15.41 -2.43
CA LEU A 295 -20.42 -16.78 -2.02
C LEU A 295 -18.92 -16.91 -1.69
N VAL A 296 -18.03 -16.34 -2.50
CA VAL A 296 -16.59 -16.28 -2.24
C VAL A 296 -16.30 -15.58 -0.91
N LEU A 297 -16.91 -14.41 -0.66
CA LEU A 297 -16.77 -13.68 0.61
C LEU A 297 -17.25 -14.51 1.81
N LEU A 298 -18.38 -15.21 1.68
CA LEU A 298 -18.93 -16.05 2.73
C LEU A 298 -18.00 -17.24 3.05
N VAL A 299 -17.55 -17.97 2.02
CA VAL A 299 -16.62 -19.10 2.17
C VAL A 299 -15.30 -18.63 2.77
N LEU A 300 -14.78 -17.49 2.32
CA LEU A 300 -13.57 -16.88 2.87
C LEU A 300 -13.73 -16.50 4.35
N GLY A 301 -14.83 -15.83 4.71
CA GLY A 301 -15.11 -15.43 6.09
C GLY A 301 -15.25 -16.63 7.03
N VAL A 302 -16.02 -17.64 6.63
CA VAL A 302 -16.21 -18.88 7.41
C VAL A 302 -14.90 -19.65 7.54
N SER A 303 -14.15 -19.83 6.45
CA SER A 303 -12.87 -20.56 6.49
C SER A 303 -11.84 -19.88 7.40
N LEU A 304 -11.71 -18.56 7.34
CA LEU A 304 -10.84 -17.80 8.25
C LEU A 304 -11.29 -17.90 9.71
N ALA A 305 -12.60 -17.88 9.97
CA ALA A 305 -13.16 -18.06 11.30
C ALA A 305 -12.80 -19.44 11.87
N LEU A 306 -13.03 -20.50 11.09
CA LEU A 306 -12.73 -21.88 11.47
C LEU A 306 -11.23 -22.12 11.65
N GLN A 307 -10.38 -21.57 10.77
CA GLN A 307 -8.92 -21.62 10.92
C GLN A 307 -8.47 -20.92 12.20
N GLY A 308 -9.02 -19.73 12.49
CA GLY A 308 -8.73 -19.01 13.73
C GLY A 308 -9.10 -19.80 14.99
N ILE A 309 -10.19 -20.56 14.96
CA ILE A 309 -10.59 -21.47 16.06
C ILE A 309 -9.61 -22.64 16.17
N LYS A 310 -9.25 -23.28 15.04
CA LYS A 310 -8.32 -24.43 15.00
C LYS A 310 -6.93 -24.05 15.52
N GLU A 311 -6.43 -22.87 15.17
CA GLU A 311 -5.10 -22.39 15.53
C GLU A 311 -5.06 -21.58 16.85
N GLY A 312 -6.19 -21.38 17.52
CA GLY A 312 -6.26 -20.55 18.73
C GLY A 312 -6.03 -19.04 18.50
N SER A 313 -6.09 -18.58 17.24
CA SER A 313 -5.86 -17.19 16.85
C SER A 313 -7.15 -16.37 16.86
N MET A 314 -7.38 -15.62 17.95
CA MET A 314 -8.53 -14.71 18.08
C MET A 314 -8.58 -13.69 16.94
N GLY A 315 -7.43 -13.16 16.50
CA GLY A 315 -7.36 -12.19 15.41
C GLY A 315 -7.87 -12.76 14.09
N ARG A 316 -7.49 -14.00 13.73
CA ARG A 316 -7.98 -14.67 12.52
C ARG A 316 -9.47 -15.00 12.63
N MET A 317 -9.90 -15.48 13.80
CA MET A 317 -11.31 -15.78 14.03
C MET A 317 -12.19 -14.53 13.86
N ASN A 318 -11.81 -13.44 14.54
CA ASN A 318 -12.56 -12.19 14.51
C ASN A 318 -12.55 -11.54 13.12
N LEU A 319 -11.45 -11.66 12.37
CA LEU A 319 -11.41 -11.22 10.98
C LEU A 319 -12.40 -11.99 10.11
N GLY A 320 -12.44 -13.33 10.22
CA GLY A 320 -13.39 -14.15 9.48
C GLY A 320 -14.84 -13.82 9.85
N ALA A 321 -15.12 -13.71 11.14
CA ALA A 321 -16.43 -13.29 11.64
C ALA A 321 -16.82 -11.89 11.17
N ALA A 322 -15.89 -10.93 11.13
CA ALA A 322 -16.12 -9.59 10.61
C ALA A 322 -16.44 -9.60 9.12
N ILE A 323 -15.74 -10.42 8.31
CA ILE A 323 -16.05 -10.57 6.89
C ILE A 323 -17.49 -11.07 6.72
N VAL A 324 -17.88 -12.15 7.42
CA VAL A 324 -19.27 -12.67 7.38
C VAL A 324 -20.26 -11.59 7.81
N ALA A 325 -19.97 -10.88 8.91
CA ALA A 325 -20.84 -9.84 9.43
C ALA A 325 -21.05 -8.70 8.45
N VAL A 326 -19.97 -8.22 7.81
CA VAL A 326 -20.04 -7.17 6.79
C VAL A 326 -20.79 -7.66 5.55
N THR A 327 -20.57 -8.90 5.10
CA THR A 327 -21.32 -9.48 3.97
C THR A 327 -22.83 -9.50 4.26
N VAL A 328 -23.23 -9.94 5.45
CA VAL A 328 -24.65 -9.94 5.87
C VAL A 328 -25.19 -8.52 6.02
N LEU A 329 -24.40 -7.60 6.60
CA LEU A 329 -24.76 -6.19 6.77
C LEU A 329 -24.93 -5.49 5.42
N MET A 330 -24.10 -5.76 4.42
CA MET A 330 -24.27 -5.14 3.10
C MET A 330 -25.58 -5.60 2.43
N ARG A 331 -26.00 -6.87 2.61
CA ARG A 331 -27.28 -7.37 2.09
C ARG A 331 -28.50 -6.73 2.76
N PHE A 332 -28.36 -6.16 3.96
CA PHE A 332 -29.45 -5.42 4.62
C PHE A 332 -29.94 -4.23 3.79
N PHE A 333 -29.05 -3.57 3.06
CA PHE A 333 -29.39 -2.39 2.27
C PHE A 333 -30.03 -2.74 0.92
N ASP A 334 -29.75 -3.93 0.40
CA ASP A 334 -30.22 -4.38 -0.92
C ASP A 334 -31.54 -5.19 -0.88
N LEU A 335 -31.84 -5.89 0.22
CA LEU A 335 -32.99 -6.81 0.26
C LEU A 335 -34.24 -6.17 0.87
N ASP A 336 -35.40 -6.32 0.20
CA ASP A 336 -36.74 -5.93 0.68
C ASP A 336 -37.24 -6.84 1.82
N ILE A 337 -36.54 -6.80 2.95
CA ILE A 337 -36.87 -7.55 4.18
C ILE A 337 -37.43 -6.58 5.23
N SER A 338 -38.39 -7.03 6.03
CA SER A 338 -38.93 -6.24 7.14
C SER A 338 -37.86 -5.83 8.16
N TYR A 339 -37.99 -4.63 8.73
CA TYR A 339 -37.08 -4.12 9.77
C TYR A 339 -36.97 -5.06 10.99
N ALA A 340 -38.05 -5.76 11.35
CA ALA A 340 -38.07 -6.71 12.46
C ALA A 340 -37.18 -7.94 12.17
N LEU A 341 -37.31 -8.56 11.00
CA LEU A 341 -36.50 -9.73 10.64
C LEU A 341 -35.02 -9.36 10.50
N ARG A 342 -34.73 -8.17 9.98
CA ARG A 342 -33.36 -7.61 9.95
C ARG A 342 -32.78 -7.51 11.37
N GLY A 343 -33.55 -6.98 12.34
CA GLY A 343 -33.13 -6.89 13.74
C GLY A 343 -32.79 -8.25 14.37
N VAL A 344 -33.61 -9.27 14.11
CA VAL A 344 -33.38 -10.64 14.59
C VAL A 344 -32.07 -11.23 14.04
N ILE A 345 -31.78 -11.03 12.75
CA ILE A 345 -30.54 -11.50 12.12
C ILE A 345 -29.30 -10.87 12.78
N PHE A 346 -29.32 -9.55 13.04
CA PHE A 346 -28.19 -8.87 13.69
C PHE A 346 -27.98 -9.33 15.14
N ILE A 347 -29.06 -9.50 15.90
CA ILE A 347 -28.97 -10.01 17.28
C ILE A 347 -28.38 -11.42 17.27
N GLY A 348 -28.87 -12.30 16.38
CA GLY A 348 -28.35 -13.65 16.23
C GLY A 348 -26.87 -13.70 15.86
N LEU A 349 -26.46 -12.86 14.90
CA LEU A 349 -25.06 -12.74 14.49
C LEU A 349 -24.17 -12.22 15.64
N GLY A 350 -24.62 -11.17 16.35
CA GLY A 350 -23.90 -10.62 17.51
C GLY A 350 -23.73 -11.65 18.63
N LEU A 351 -24.79 -12.40 18.94
CA LEU A 351 -24.74 -13.50 19.90
C LEU A 351 -23.79 -14.61 19.45
N ALA A 352 -23.79 -14.98 18.17
CA ALA A 352 -22.87 -15.99 17.65
C ALA A 352 -21.39 -15.58 17.80
N ILE A 353 -21.05 -14.33 17.45
CA ILE A 353 -19.70 -13.78 17.58
C ILE A 353 -19.27 -13.71 19.05
N LEU A 354 -20.14 -13.22 19.93
CA LEU A 354 -19.89 -13.17 21.37
C LEU A 354 -19.64 -14.57 21.95
N SER A 355 -20.49 -15.54 21.56
CA SER A 355 -20.38 -16.94 21.99
C SER A 355 -19.04 -17.56 21.60
N LEU A 356 -18.60 -17.33 20.35
CA LEU A 356 -17.32 -17.81 19.85
C LEU A 356 -16.13 -17.18 20.59
N ASN A 357 -16.19 -15.87 20.83
CA ASN A 357 -15.16 -15.16 21.60
C ASN A 357 -15.06 -15.66 23.05
N LEU A 358 -16.18 -15.85 23.73
CA LEU A 358 -16.21 -16.39 25.09
C LEU A 358 -15.63 -17.81 25.15
N ARG A 359 -15.98 -18.67 24.18
CA ARG A 359 -15.43 -20.05 24.09
C ARG A 359 -13.92 -20.06 23.87
N MET A 360 -13.40 -19.20 23.00
CA MET A 360 -11.95 -19.09 22.77
C MET A 360 -11.20 -18.57 24.01
N MET A 361 -11.74 -17.56 24.70
CA MET A 361 -11.13 -17.06 25.95
C MET A 361 -11.06 -18.15 27.01
N ARG A 362 -12.12 -18.95 27.18
CA ARG A 362 -12.12 -20.07 28.13
C ARG A 362 -11.08 -21.13 27.79
N ARG A 363 -10.94 -21.50 26.51
CA ARG A 363 -9.92 -22.46 26.04
C ARG A 363 -8.48 -21.98 26.26
N LYS A 364 -8.22 -20.67 26.13
CA LYS A 364 -6.88 -20.12 26.44
C LYS A 364 -6.56 -20.21 27.92
N ARG A 365 -7.50 -19.82 28.79
CA ARG A 365 -7.32 -19.89 30.25
C ARG A 365 -7.10 -21.32 30.76
N SER A 366 -7.73 -22.32 30.15
CA SER A 366 -7.53 -23.73 30.52
C SER A 366 -6.25 -24.37 30.01
N HIS A 367 -5.51 -23.70 29.11
CA HIS A 367 -4.19 -24.14 28.64
C HIS A 367 -3.04 -23.40 29.35
N GLU A 368 -3.33 -22.29 30.02
CA GLU A 368 -2.37 -21.50 30.81
C GLU A 368 -2.37 -21.87 32.31
N ALA A 369 -3.41 -22.60 32.77
CA ALA A 369 -3.50 -23.22 34.10
C ALA A 369 -3.21 -24.72 33.98
#